data_AF-A0A2T1CUA9-F1
#
_entry.id   AF-A0A2T1CUA9-F1
#
_cell.length_a   1.000
_cell.length_b   1.000
_cell.length_c   1.000
_cell.angle_alpha   90.00
_cell.angle_beta   90.00
_cell.angle_gamma   90.00
#
_symmetry.space_group_name_H-M   'P 1'
#
loop_
_entity.id
_entity.type
_entity.pdbx_description
1 polymer ?
#
loop_
_entity_poly.entity_id
_entity_poly.type
_entity_poly.pdbx_seq_one_letter_code
_entity_poly.pdbx_strand_id
1 'polypeptide(L)'
;MTRGAIAYLLKNGGKLPDKPEDLKKFVKRRRKAEIRVERLTSTLKRMRLPSGRDLTDQAWVKTLATAAFDVPENEEEAALWQAVLLSETRKLPFPITYETNGDLTWFLNDNGRLCVTFNGLSEHPFEIYCDQRQLHWFKRFLEDQEVKKASKNQHSSGAFTLRSARIAWQAGKEQGDPWKVHHLVLFCTVETRFWTAEGTQQICEEKAAEYAKVIAGTKAKGNLNKNQEKFIRSREKTIARMQNPFPRPSRPLYQGQPTILAGVSYGLDRPATLAIVDITTGKAITYRSIRQLLGDNYQLLNRYRLRQQRNAHRRHNRQRKGAANQIQESNLGEYLDCLIAKAVVSVAKAYQVSSIVLPDLGNIREMVEAEVQARAEQRIVGYEEGQRQYAKQYRASVHRWSYGRLTEKIQSQAAQIGIMVEQAKQMFQGTPQEKAKNLVTEAYNSRKQEKSS
;
A
#
# COMPACT_ATOMS: atom_id res chain seq x y z
N MET A 1 -49.69 12.14 -8.86
CA MET A 1 -48.32 11.86 -9.37
C MET A 1 -47.53 11.12 -8.30
N THR A 2 -46.97 9.95 -8.60
CA THR A 2 -46.18 9.15 -7.66
C THR A 2 -44.78 9.76 -7.46
N ARG A 3 -44.24 9.76 -6.23
CA ARG A 3 -42.89 10.29 -5.89
C ARG A 3 -41.79 9.78 -6.83
N GLY A 4 -41.95 8.57 -7.38
CA GLY A 4 -41.03 7.99 -8.36
C GLY A 4 -40.97 8.73 -9.70
N ALA A 5 -42.09 9.25 -10.20
CA ALA A 5 -42.13 10.04 -11.43
C ALA A 5 -41.38 11.37 -11.27
N ILE A 6 -41.53 12.01 -10.12
CA ILE A 6 -40.84 13.27 -9.77
C ILE A 6 -39.32 13.02 -9.67
N ALA A 7 -38.90 11.96 -8.98
CA ALA A 7 -37.48 11.61 -8.86
C ALA A 7 -36.85 11.25 -10.21
N TYR A 8 -37.59 10.59 -11.10
CA TYR A 8 -37.14 10.27 -12.45
C TYR A 8 -36.92 11.54 -13.29
N LEU A 9 -37.89 12.46 -13.27
CA LEU A 9 -37.79 13.74 -13.98
C LEU A 9 -36.62 14.59 -13.45
N LEU A 10 -36.44 14.68 -12.13
CA LEU A 10 -35.31 15.39 -11.54
C LEU A 10 -33.96 14.81 -11.97
N LYS A 11 -33.85 13.47 -11.99
CA LYS A 11 -32.60 12.79 -12.36
C LYS A 11 -32.25 12.94 -13.85
N ASN A 12 -33.26 13.08 -14.70
CA ASN A 12 -33.10 13.19 -16.16
C ASN A 12 -33.29 14.64 -16.68
N GLY A 13 -33.18 15.64 -15.80
CA GLY A 13 -33.23 17.06 -16.18
C GLY A 13 -34.58 17.48 -16.79
N GLY A 14 -35.68 16.91 -16.32
CA GLY A 14 -37.04 17.18 -16.78
C GLY A 14 -37.40 16.52 -18.12
N LYS A 15 -36.52 15.69 -18.69
CA LYS A 15 -36.73 15.08 -20.01
C LYS A 15 -37.33 13.67 -19.89
N LEU A 16 -38.35 13.41 -20.68
CA LEU A 16 -38.87 12.07 -20.93
C LEU A 16 -38.14 11.47 -22.13
N PRO A 17 -37.78 10.17 -22.10
CA PRO A 17 -37.17 9.52 -23.26
C PRO A 17 -38.17 9.40 -24.41
N ASP A 18 -37.70 9.63 -25.65
CA ASP A 18 -38.53 9.58 -26.88
C ASP A 18 -39.01 8.17 -27.25
N LYS A 19 -38.43 7.12 -26.63
CA LYS A 19 -38.80 5.73 -26.85
C LYS A 19 -39.40 5.12 -25.57
N PRO A 20 -40.49 4.35 -25.67
CA PRO A 20 -41.06 3.64 -24.53
C PRO A 20 -40.00 2.71 -23.91
N GLU A 21 -39.91 2.71 -22.59
CA GLU A 21 -38.95 1.91 -21.86
C GLU A 21 -39.26 0.41 -22.01
N ASP A 22 -38.26 -0.39 -22.38
CA ASP A 22 -38.38 -1.84 -22.50
C ASP A 22 -38.70 -2.46 -21.13
N LEU A 23 -39.95 -2.89 -20.95
CA LEU A 23 -40.50 -3.50 -19.74
C LEU A 23 -39.65 -4.67 -19.24
N LYS A 24 -39.13 -5.53 -20.13
CA LYS A 24 -38.31 -6.68 -19.73
C LYS A 24 -36.98 -6.21 -19.16
N LYS A 25 -36.35 -5.20 -19.76
CA LYS A 25 -35.10 -4.60 -19.24
C LYS A 25 -35.32 -3.83 -17.93
N PHE A 26 -36.47 -3.17 -17.76
CA PHE A 26 -36.81 -2.47 -16.51
C PHE A 26 -36.98 -3.45 -15.35
N VAL A 27 -37.80 -4.51 -15.52
CA VAL A 27 -38.01 -5.53 -14.49
C VAL A 27 -36.69 -6.19 -14.07
N LYS A 28 -35.82 -6.51 -15.05
CA LYS A 28 -34.49 -7.07 -14.78
C LYS A 28 -33.58 -6.10 -14.01
N ARG A 29 -33.60 -4.80 -14.34
CA ARG A 29 -32.83 -3.76 -13.62
C ARG A 29 -33.35 -3.55 -12.20
N ARG A 30 -34.68 -3.50 -12.03
CA ARG A 30 -35.33 -3.39 -10.71
C ARG A 30 -34.95 -4.57 -9.82
N ARG A 31 -35.09 -5.80 -10.30
CA ARG A 31 -34.73 -7.00 -9.52
C ARG A 31 -33.25 -7.02 -9.13
N LYS A 32 -32.34 -6.61 -10.03
CA LYS A 32 -30.91 -6.45 -9.71
C LYS A 32 -30.66 -5.41 -8.62
N ALA A 33 -31.39 -4.30 -8.64
CA ALA A 33 -31.28 -3.25 -7.63
C ALA A 33 -31.83 -3.73 -6.27
N GLU A 34 -32.97 -4.42 -6.25
CA GLU A 34 -33.54 -5.03 -5.05
C GLU A 34 -32.58 -6.06 -4.43
N ILE A 35 -32.02 -6.99 -5.22
CA ILE A 35 -31.01 -7.95 -4.75
C ILE A 35 -29.77 -7.24 -4.20
N ARG A 36 -29.35 -6.14 -4.84
CA ARG A 36 -28.20 -5.34 -4.36
C ARG A 36 -28.52 -4.66 -3.03
N VAL A 37 -29.74 -4.13 -2.87
CA VAL A 37 -30.21 -3.56 -1.61
C VAL A 37 -30.28 -4.64 -0.54
N GLU A 38 -30.91 -5.79 -0.79
CA GLU A 38 -30.96 -6.92 0.15
C GLU A 38 -29.55 -7.39 0.57
N ARG A 39 -28.62 -7.50 -0.38
CA ARG A 39 -27.21 -7.80 -0.09
C ARG A 39 -26.56 -6.71 0.75
N LEU A 40 -26.72 -5.43 0.40
CA LEU A 40 -26.14 -4.33 1.17
C LEU A 40 -26.75 -4.25 2.58
N THR A 41 -28.06 -4.43 2.74
CA THR A 41 -28.73 -4.41 4.03
C THR A 41 -28.30 -5.59 4.90
N SER A 42 -28.22 -6.80 4.33
CA SER A 42 -27.69 -7.97 5.07
C SER A 42 -26.20 -7.84 5.36
N THR A 43 -25.43 -7.17 4.49
CA THR A 43 -24.02 -6.87 4.74
C THR A 43 -23.89 -5.81 5.83
N LEU A 44 -24.73 -4.77 5.86
CA LEU A 44 -24.73 -3.73 6.90
C LEU A 44 -25.21 -4.26 8.25
N LYS A 45 -26.17 -5.18 8.27
CA LYS A 45 -26.58 -5.90 9.50
C LYS A 45 -25.46 -6.81 10.02
N ARG A 46 -24.70 -7.46 9.11
CA ARG A 46 -23.56 -8.32 9.46
C ARG A 46 -22.27 -7.54 9.76
N MET A 47 -22.09 -6.39 9.14
CA MET A 47 -20.98 -5.49 9.38
C MET A 47 -21.22 -4.78 10.69
N ARG A 48 -20.32 -4.99 11.66
CA ARG A 48 -20.20 -4.12 12.82
C ARG A 48 -19.92 -2.71 12.31
N LEU A 49 -20.94 -1.86 12.26
CA LEU A 49 -20.75 -0.41 12.34
C LEU A 49 -19.86 -0.13 13.56
N PRO A 50 -19.01 0.92 13.55
CA PRO A 50 -18.25 1.30 14.73
C PRO A 50 -19.22 1.71 15.83
N SER A 51 -19.69 0.77 16.65
CA SER A 51 -20.40 1.06 17.88
C SER A 51 -19.38 1.49 18.93
N GLY A 52 -19.80 2.35 19.86
CA GLY A 52 -18.99 2.71 21.02
C GLY A 52 -18.46 1.46 21.71
N ARG A 53 -17.26 1.57 22.31
CA ARG A 53 -16.70 0.47 23.09
C ARG A 53 -17.59 0.23 24.32
N ASP A 54 -17.95 -1.02 24.55
CA ASP A 54 -18.46 -1.46 25.85
C ASP A 54 -17.26 -1.55 26.79
N LEU A 55 -17.13 -0.58 27.69
CA LEU A 55 -16.08 -0.55 28.72
C LEU A 55 -16.48 -1.34 29.98
N THR A 56 -17.73 -1.82 30.01
CA THR A 56 -18.38 -2.42 31.18
C THR A 56 -18.66 -3.91 31.02
N ASP A 57 -18.36 -4.47 29.84
CA ASP A 57 -18.63 -5.86 29.44
C ASP A 57 -20.10 -6.30 29.62
N GLN A 58 -21.03 -5.34 29.69
CA GLN A 58 -22.45 -5.58 29.90
C GLN A 58 -23.07 -6.42 28.79
N ALA A 59 -22.66 -6.18 27.54
CA ALA A 59 -23.14 -6.94 26.40
C ALA A 59 -22.69 -8.40 26.50
N TRP A 60 -21.44 -8.64 26.90
CA TRP A 60 -20.90 -9.99 27.07
C TRP A 60 -21.61 -10.73 28.21
N VAL A 61 -21.77 -10.08 29.37
CA VAL A 61 -22.46 -10.66 30.54
C VAL A 61 -23.92 -10.99 30.22
N LYS A 62 -24.62 -10.08 29.52
CA LYS A 62 -26.00 -10.30 29.11
C LYS A 62 -26.12 -11.47 28.14
N THR A 63 -25.24 -11.57 27.14
CA THR A 63 -25.24 -12.69 26.20
C THR A 63 -24.86 -14.00 26.89
N LEU A 64 -23.97 -13.99 27.88
CA LEU A 64 -23.66 -15.18 28.67
C LEU A 64 -24.89 -15.67 29.43
N ALA A 65 -25.63 -14.76 30.07
CA ALA A 65 -26.86 -15.10 30.78
C ALA A 65 -27.89 -15.69 29.81
N THR A 66 -28.16 -15.04 28.67
CA THR A 66 -29.09 -15.57 27.66
C THR A 66 -28.65 -16.94 27.15
N ALA A 67 -27.37 -17.13 26.81
CA ALA A 67 -26.86 -18.41 26.32
C ALA A 67 -26.87 -19.53 27.38
N ALA A 68 -26.89 -19.18 28.66
CA ALA A 68 -26.95 -20.15 29.76
C ALA A 68 -28.38 -20.61 30.07
N PHE A 69 -29.39 -19.79 29.79
CA PHE A 69 -30.79 -20.04 30.16
C PHE A 69 -31.73 -20.29 28.98
N ASP A 70 -31.35 -19.88 27.76
CA ASP A 70 -32.20 -19.96 26.57
C ASP A 70 -31.56 -20.80 25.45
N VAL A 71 -32.41 -21.36 24.58
CA VAL A 71 -31.98 -22.07 23.36
C VAL A 71 -32.15 -21.11 22.17
N PRO A 72 -31.12 -20.94 21.31
CA PRO A 72 -31.22 -20.03 20.17
C PRO A 72 -32.29 -20.51 19.18
N GLU A 73 -33.06 -19.58 18.62
CA GLU A 73 -34.18 -19.87 17.72
C GLU A 73 -33.68 -20.36 16.35
N ASN A 74 -32.47 -19.98 15.94
CA ASN A 74 -31.88 -20.37 14.67
C ASN A 74 -30.33 -20.34 14.71
N GLU A 75 -29.70 -20.87 13.66
CA GLU A 75 -28.24 -20.91 13.53
C GLU A 75 -27.59 -19.52 13.48
N GLU A 76 -28.29 -18.50 12.95
CA GLU A 76 -27.77 -17.14 12.90
C GLU A 76 -27.66 -16.53 14.30
N GLU A 77 -28.65 -16.76 15.15
CA GLU A 77 -28.66 -16.33 16.54
C GLU A 77 -27.60 -17.07 17.37
N ALA A 78 -27.50 -18.39 17.21
CA ALA A 78 -26.44 -19.17 17.83
C ALA A 78 -25.04 -18.64 17.46
N ALA A 79 -24.83 -18.35 16.17
CA ALA A 79 -23.58 -17.77 15.69
C ALA A 79 -23.32 -16.36 16.24
N LEU A 80 -24.36 -15.55 16.46
CA LEU A 80 -24.24 -14.23 17.08
C LEU A 80 -23.84 -14.32 18.56
N TRP A 81 -24.47 -15.21 19.33
CA TRP A 81 -24.11 -15.42 20.73
C TRP A 81 -22.68 -15.90 20.87
N GLN A 82 -22.31 -16.90 20.06
CA GLN A 82 -20.96 -17.43 20.01
C GLN A 82 -19.93 -16.34 19.62
N ALA A 83 -20.26 -15.49 18.65
CA ALA A 83 -19.38 -14.40 18.24
C ALA A 83 -19.15 -13.34 19.32
N VAL A 84 -20.15 -13.07 20.19
CA VAL A 84 -19.99 -12.16 21.33
C VAL A 84 -19.15 -12.83 22.41
N LEU A 85 -19.47 -14.07 22.79
CA LEU A 85 -18.81 -14.78 23.88
C LEU A 85 -17.35 -15.10 23.59
N LEU A 86 -17.02 -15.44 22.34
CA LEU A 86 -15.64 -15.68 21.89
C LEU A 86 -14.87 -14.40 21.57
N SER A 87 -15.50 -13.22 21.61
CA SER A 87 -14.80 -11.98 21.30
C SER A 87 -13.98 -11.49 22.48
N GLU A 88 -12.68 -11.26 22.25
CA GLU A 88 -11.84 -10.57 23.20
C GLU A 88 -12.26 -9.09 23.32
N THR A 89 -12.35 -8.61 24.56
CA THR A 89 -12.69 -7.22 24.86
C THR A 89 -11.58 -6.31 24.34
N ARG A 90 -11.97 -5.30 23.56
CA ARG A 90 -11.01 -4.35 22.97
C ARG A 90 -10.53 -3.38 24.03
N LYS A 91 -9.42 -3.73 24.68
CA LYS A 91 -8.78 -2.91 25.73
C LYS A 91 -8.31 -1.53 25.25
N LEU A 92 -8.04 -1.39 23.96
CA LEU A 92 -7.41 -0.19 23.40
C LEU A 92 -8.37 0.70 22.61
N PRO A 93 -8.17 2.03 22.69
CA PRO A 93 -8.85 2.96 21.81
C PRO A 93 -8.67 2.74 20.32
N PHE A 94 -9.75 3.05 19.59
CA PHE A 94 -9.67 3.17 18.14
C PHE A 94 -8.67 4.28 17.79
N PRO A 95 -7.84 4.07 16.77
CA PRO A 95 -6.95 5.10 16.27
C PRO A 95 -7.72 6.35 15.86
N ILE A 96 -7.21 7.53 16.23
CA ILE A 96 -7.74 8.81 15.78
C ILE A 96 -6.91 9.25 14.58
N THR A 97 -7.57 9.47 13.45
CA THR A 97 -6.91 9.87 12.20
C THR A 97 -7.18 11.33 11.92
N TYR A 98 -6.09 12.07 11.68
CA TYR A 98 -6.07 13.47 11.28
C TYR A 98 -5.69 13.53 9.82
N GLU A 99 -6.70 13.73 8.96
CA GLU A 99 -6.54 13.64 7.52
C GLU A 99 -5.82 14.86 6.92
N THR A 100 -5.79 15.98 7.65
CA THR A 100 -5.15 17.20 7.18
C THR A 100 -3.97 17.59 8.06
N ASN A 101 -2.95 18.17 7.43
CA ASN A 101 -1.81 18.73 8.13
C ASN A 101 -2.12 19.99 8.95
N GLY A 102 -3.30 20.59 8.74
CA GLY A 102 -3.79 21.71 9.52
C GLY A 102 -4.39 21.30 10.86
N ASP A 103 -4.67 20.01 11.05
CA ASP A 103 -5.26 19.49 12.29
C ASP A 103 -4.23 19.34 13.42
N LEU A 104 -2.96 19.61 13.15
CA LEU A 104 -1.86 19.50 14.11
C LEU A 104 -1.18 20.84 14.27
N THR A 105 -0.81 21.21 15.49
CA THR A 105 0.02 22.39 15.75
C THR A 105 1.31 21.95 16.43
N TRP A 106 2.43 22.27 15.79
CA TRP A 106 3.78 21.95 16.26
C TRP A 106 4.39 23.18 16.93
N PHE A 107 5.10 22.96 18.03
CA PHE A 107 5.80 24.02 18.77
C PHE A 107 6.92 23.42 19.64
N LEU A 108 7.77 24.28 20.18
CA LEU A 108 8.75 23.93 21.20
C LEU A 108 8.24 24.35 22.57
N ASN A 109 8.39 23.49 23.58
CA ASN A 109 8.15 23.88 24.97
C ASN A 109 9.34 24.67 25.55
N ASP A 110 9.22 25.15 26.79
CA ASP A 110 10.24 25.95 27.48
C ASP A 110 11.59 25.20 27.62
N ASN A 111 11.55 23.87 27.59
CA ASN A 111 12.74 23.01 27.62
C ASN A 111 13.32 22.72 26.22
N GLY A 112 12.81 23.36 25.17
CA GLY A 112 13.24 23.16 23.78
C GLY A 112 12.84 21.81 23.19
N ARG A 113 11.86 21.10 23.78
CA ARG A 113 11.36 19.82 23.26
C ARG A 113 10.24 20.04 22.25
N LEU A 114 10.23 19.20 21.22
CA LEU A 114 9.18 19.19 20.19
C LEU A 114 7.87 18.67 20.78
N CYS A 115 6.84 19.49 20.68
CA CYS A 115 5.49 19.18 21.12
C CYS A 115 4.50 19.31 19.97
N VAL A 116 3.39 18.58 20.08
CA VAL A 116 2.26 18.67 19.15
C VAL A 116 0.96 18.74 19.92
N THR A 117 0.04 19.58 19.45
CA THR A 117 -1.38 19.54 19.83
C THR A 117 -2.23 19.13 18.64
N PHE A 118 -3.35 18.50 18.93
CA PHE A 118 -4.27 18.01 17.91
C PHE A 118 -5.58 18.77 17.98
N ASN A 119 -6.19 19.00 16.82
CA ASN A 119 -7.52 19.60 16.74
C ASN A 119 -8.53 18.74 17.52
N GLY A 120 -9.33 19.37 18.38
CA GLY A 120 -10.22 18.70 19.33
C GLY A 120 -9.56 18.20 20.63
N LEU A 121 -8.23 18.26 20.73
CA LEU A 121 -7.44 17.96 21.93
C LEU A 121 -6.41 19.08 22.19
N SER A 122 -6.76 20.33 21.87
CA SER A 122 -5.82 21.46 21.92
C SER A 122 -5.35 21.80 23.34
N GLU A 123 -6.13 21.42 24.35
CA GLU A 123 -5.80 21.58 25.77
C GLU A 123 -4.67 20.65 26.23
N HIS A 124 -4.36 19.62 25.43
CA HIS A 124 -3.39 18.60 25.80
C HIS A 124 -2.18 18.63 24.86
N PRO A 125 -1.06 19.23 25.28
CA PRO A 125 0.19 19.17 24.54
C PRO A 125 0.87 17.82 24.72
N PHE A 126 1.28 17.19 23.62
CA PHE A 126 2.00 15.91 23.64
C PHE A 126 3.47 16.13 23.30
N GLU A 127 4.36 15.71 24.20
CA GLU A 127 5.81 15.67 23.92
C GLU A 127 6.15 14.54 22.95
N ILE A 128 6.97 14.83 21.94
CA ILE A 128 7.40 13.84 20.95
C ILE A 128 8.71 13.18 21.42
N TYR A 129 8.59 11.90 21.74
CA TYR A 129 9.73 11.02 21.98
C TYR A 129 10.00 10.22 20.70
N CYS A 130 11.15 10.47 20.08
CA CYS A 130 11.53 9.81 18.83
C CYS A 130 13.04 9.57 18.75
N ASP A 131 13.42 8.61 17.91
CA ASP A 131 14.83 8.35 17.63
C ASP A 131 15.44 9.47 16.78
N GLN A 132 16.77 9.63 16.85
CA GLN A 132 17.52 10.60 16.06
C GLN A 132 17.26 10.47 14.55
N ARG A 133 16.94 9.26 14.07
CA ARG A 133 16.59 8.98 12.67
C ARG A 133 15.27 9.62 12.24
N GLN A 134 14.36 9.90 13.15
CA GLN A 134 13.04 10.47 12.87
C GLN A 134 12.98 11.97 13.18
N LEU A 135 13.84 12.45 14.08
CA LEU A 135 13.87 13.84 14.56
C LEU A 135 13.82 14.89 13.45
N HIS A 136 14.54 14.65 12.34
CA HIS A 136 14.59 15.59 11.21
C HIS A 136 13.22 15.82 10.55
N TRP A 137 12.33 14.82 10.56
CA TRP A 137 10.97 14.99 10.04
C TRP A 137 10.14 15.91 10.92
N PHE A 138 10.20 15.73 12.24
CA PHE A 138 9.42 16.54 13.18
C PHE A 138 9.90 18.00 13.21
N LYS A 139 11.22 18.22 13.16
CA LYS A 139 11.79 19.57 12.98
C LYS A 139 11.25 20.23 11.71
N ARG A 140 11.18 19.49 10.61
CA ARG A 140 10.62 20.01 9.35
C ARG A 140 9.14 20.38 9.46
N PHE A 141 8.34 19.63 10.21
CA PHE A 141 6.93 19.96 10.40
C PHE A 141 6.75 21.27 11.16
N LEU A 142 7.59 21.52 12.15
CA LEU A 142 7.65 22.79 12.87
C LEU A 142 8.07 23.94 11.94
N GLU A 143 9.19 23.78 11.23
CA GLU A 143 9.69 24.77 10.26
C GLU A 143 8.63 25.18 9.23
N ASP A 144 7.91 24.21 8.66
CA ASP A 144 6.83 24.45 7.69
C ASP A 144 5.73 25.35 8.28
N GLN A 145 5.36 25.12 9.53
CA GLN A 145 4.34 25.93 10.20
C GLN A 145 4.86 27.33 10.54
N GLU A 146 6.09 27.45 11.02
CA GLU A 146 6.72 28.73 11.36
C GLU A 146 6.89 29.60 10.12
N VAL A 147 7.39 29.05 9.02
CA VAL A 147 7.54 29.77 7.73
C VAL A 147 6.18 30.29 7.26
N LYS A 148 5.13 29.47 7.30
CA LYS A 148 3.79 29.89 6.91
C LYS A 148 3.21 30.98 7.82
N LYS A 149 3.44 30.88 9.14
CA LYS A 149 3.00 31.89 10.12
C LYS A 149 3.73 33.21 9.89
N ALA A 150 5.05 33.18 9.76
CA ALA A 150 5.89 34.35 9.51
C ALA A 150 5.53 35.06 8.18
N SER A 151 5.20 34.29 7.15
CA SER A 151 4.82 34.83 5.83
C SER A 151 3.35 35.29 5.74
N LYS A 152 2.62 35.44 6.86
CA LYS A 152 1.18 35.77 6.88
C LYS A 152 0.32 34.88 5.96
N ASN A 153 0.60 33.56 5.92
CA ASN A 153 -0.08 32.57 5.08
C ASN A 153 0.06 32.75 3.56
N GLN A 154 1.14 33.38 3.10
CA GLN A 154 1.52 33.42 1.68
C GLN A 154 1.90 32.05 1.13
N HIS A 155 2.41 31.13 1.96
CA HIS A 155 2.68 29.75 1.54
C HIS A 155 1.43 28.86 1.65
N SER A 156 1.28 27.93 0.70
CA SER A 156 0.19 26.95 0.70
C SER A 156 0.46 25.78 1.66
N SER A 157 -0.44 25.47 2.60
CA SER A 157 -0.34 24.23 3.41
C SER A 157 -0.41 22.97 2.55
N GLY A 158 -0.85 23.07 1.30
CA GLY A 158 -0.76 21.98 0.34
C GLY A 158 0.66 21.49 0.04
N ALA A 159 1.68 22.29 0.38
CA ALA A 159 3.11 22.00 0.20
C ALA A 159 3.88 21.69 1.50
N PHE A 160 3.18 21.46 2.62
CA PHE A 160 3.83 20.91 3.81
C PHE A 160 4.29 19.47 3.58
N THR A 161 5.43 19.12 4.20
CA THR A 161 5.97 17.75 4.18
C THR A 161 5.03 16.76 4.88
N LEU A 162 4.40 17.16 5.99
CA LEU A 162 3.36 16.38 6.66
C LEU A 162 2.08 16.37 5.82
N ARG A 163 1.53 15.18 5.58
CA ARG A 163 0.26 14.99 4.85
C ARG A 163 -0.90 14.69 5.78
N SER A 164 -0.70 13.72 6.65
CA SER A 164 -1.68 13.26 7.62
C SER A 164 -0.98 12.65 8.83
N ALA A 165 -1.71 12.52 9.91
CA ALA A 165 -1.23 11.86 11.11
C ALA A 165 -2.31 10.97 11.71
N ARG A 166 -1.90 9.99 12.50
CA ARG A 166 -2.79 9.11 13.23
C ARG A 166 -2.19 8.81 14.59
N ILE A 167 -2.97 9.00 15.63
CA ILE A 167 -2.61 8.59 16.97
C ILE A 167 -3.26 7.24 17.24
N ALA A 168 -2.49 6.26 17.69
CA ALA A 168 -3.04 4.98 18.13
C ALA A 168 -2.32 4.46 19.36
N TRP A 169 -3.05 3.73 20.20
CA TRP A 169 -2.44 2.97 21.26
C TRP A 169 -1.79 1.70 20.70
N GLN A 170 -0.55 1.45 21.09
CA GLN A 170 0.17 0.23 20.78
C GLN A 170 0.21 -0.65 22.02
N ALA A 171 -0.22 -1.90 21.86
CA ALA A 171 -0.17 -2.89 22.92
C ALA A 171 1.29 -3.26 23.25
N GLY A 172 1.71 -2.96 24.48
CA GLY A 172 2.92 -3.54 25.06
C GLY A 172 2.80 -5.06 25.27
N LYS A 173 3.94 -5.72 25.43
CA LYS A 173 4.04 -7.17 25.64
C LYS A 173 4.09 -7.58 27.11
N GLU A 174 4.25 -6.60 27.99
CA GLU A 174 4.39 -6.82 29.43
C GLU A 174 3.04 -7.10 30.08
N GLN A 175 3.05 -7.80 31.21
CA GLN A 175 1.86 -8.01 32.03
C GLN A 175 1.75 -6.85 33.03
N GLY A 176 0.58 -6.23 33.12
CA GLY A 176 0.34 -5.11 34.03
C GLY A 176 -0.86 -4.27 33.62
N ASP A 177 -1.05 -3.13 34.29
CA ASP A 177 -2.11 -2.18 33.98
C ASP A 177 -2.02 -1.74 32.51
N PRO A 178 -3.13 -1.81 31.74
CA PRO A 178 -3.14 -1.43 30.33
C PRO A 178 -2.55 -0.04 30.08
N TRP A 179 -2.79 0.91 30.98
CA TRP A 179 -2.29 2.30 30.88
C TRP A 179 -0.78 2.45 31.09
N LYS A 180 -0.12 1.48 31.74
CA LYS A 180 1.33 1.47 31.97
C LYS A 180 2.07 0.62 30.93
N VAL A 181 1.39 -0.41 30.41
CA VAL A 181 1.95 -1.34 29.41
C VAL A 181 1.80 -0.80 27.99
N HIS A 182 0.69 -0.14 27.69
CA HIS A 182 0.40 0.37 26.37
C HIS A 182 0.92 1.80 26.23
N HIS A 183 1.43 2.14 25.06
CA HIS A 183 1.96 3.47 24.78
C HIS A 183 1.27 4.09 23.57
N LEU A 184 1.22 5.41 23.56
CA LEU A 184 0.64 6.18 22.48
C LEU A 184 1.67 6.35 21.36
N VAL A 185 1.30 6.01 20.13
CA VAL A 185 2.17 6.12 18.96
C VAL A 185 1.57 7.08 17.96
N LEU A 186 2.39 8.05 17.54
CA LEU A 186 2.08 8.96 16.45
C LEU A 186 2.60 8.39 15.14
N PHE A 187 1.69 8.03 14.25
CA PHE A 187 1.98 7.67 12.87
C PHE A 187 1.85 8.92 12.00
N CYS A 188 2.87 9.24 11.22
CA CYS A 188 2.84 10.36 10.27
C CYS A 188 3.00 9.86 8.84
N THR A 189 2.22 10.41 7.92
CA THR A 189 2.42 10.23 6.48
C THR A 189 3.13 11.46 5.92
N VAL A 190 4.23 11.24 5.22
CA VAL A 190 5.06 12.31 4.65
C VAL A 190 5.15 12.21 3.14
N GLU A 191 5.18 13.36 2.48
CA GLU A 191 5.51 13.46 1.05
C GLU A 191 6.99 13.82 0.93
N THR A 192 7.80 12.83 0.58
CA THR A 192 9.27 12.93 0.57
C THR A 192 9.81 13.88 -0.49
N ARG A 193 9.07 14.12 -1.58
CA ARG A 193 9.47 15.08 -2.62
C ARG A 193 9.50 16.53 -2.10
N PHE A 194 8.71 16.85 -1.07
CA PHE A 194 8.78 18.16 -0.40
C PHE A 194 10.03 18.36 0.44
N TRP A 195 10.93 17.38 0.50
CA TRP A 195 12.21 17.54 1.19
C TRP A 195 13.17 18.46 0.44
N THR A 196 13.08 18.48 -0.88
CA THR A 196 14.01 19.19 -1.79
C THR A 196 13.31 20.33 -2.52
N ALA A 197 14.07 21.34 -2.96
CA ALA A 197 13.52 22.45 -3.73
C ALA A 197 12.92 21.97 -5.07
N GLU A 198 13.66 21.11 -5.76
CA GLU A 198 13.34 20.56 -7.06
C GLU A 198 12.10 19.65 -7.00
N GLY A 199 12.05 18.75 -6.02
CA GLY A 199 10.86 17.90 -5.80
C GLY A 199 9.63 18.70 -5.36
N THR A 200 9.81 19.81 -4.62
CA THR A 200 8.72 20.72 -4.27
C THR A 200 8.18 21.41 -5.52
N GLN A 201 9.08 21.91 -6.37
CA GLN A 201 8.71 22.54 -7.65
C GLN A 201 7.92 21.58 -8.54
N GLN A 202 8.38 20.33 -8.69
CA GLN A 202 7.68 19.32 -9.49
C GLN A 202 6.23 19.12 -9.00
N ILE A 203 6.00 18.99 -7.69
CA ILE A 203 4.63 18.85 -7.16
C ILE A 203 3.83 20.14 -7.33
N CYS A 204 4.45 21.30 -7.15
CA CYS A 204 3.77 22.58 -7.35
C CYS A 204 3.29 22.71 -8.81
N GLU A 205 4.10 22.31 -9.79
CA GLU A 205 3.74 22.28 -11.21
C GLU A 205 2.63 21.27 -11.51
N GLU A 206 2.74 20.02 -11.02
CA GLU A 206 1.71 18.97 -11.15
C GLU A 206 0.34 19.46 -10.64
N LYS A 207 0.31 20.05 -9.44
CA LYS A 207 -0.93 20.57 -8.82
C LYS A 207 -1.45 21.83 -9.51
N ALA A 208 -0.56 22.72 -9.95
CA ALA A 208 -0.96 23.91 -10.69
C ALA A 208 -1.63 23.52 -12.02
N ALA A 209 -1.09 22.53 -12.73
CA ALA A 209 -1.68 22.00 -13.95
C ALA A 209 -3.05 21.33 -13.68
N GLU A 210 -3.17 20.54 -12.60
CA GLU A 210 -4.45 19.95 -12.19
C GLU A 210 -5.51 21.02 -11.90
N TYR A 211 -5.16 22.05 -11.12
CA TYR A 211 -6.08 23.14 -10.80
C TYR A 211 -6.42 23.98 -12.03
N ALA A 212 -5.47 24.22 -12.93
CA ALA A 212 -5.73 24.90 -14.19
C ALA A 212 -6.75 24.14 -15.05
N LYS A 213 -6.63 22.80 -15.16
CA LYS A 213 -7.61 21.96 -15.85
C LYS A 213 -9.00 22.07 -15.22
N VAL A 214 -9.09 22.03 -13.89
CA VAL A 214 -10.36 22.16 -13.16
C VAL A 214 -10.97 23.56 -13.35
N ILE A 215 -10.16 24.62 -13.31
CA ILE A 215 -10.61 25.99 -13.54
C ILE A 215 -11.14 26.13 -14.97
N ALA A 216 -10.40 25.65 -15.98
CA ALA A 216 -10.81 25.69 -17.39
C ALA A 216 -12.12 24.92 -17.61
N GLY A 217 -12.24 23.70 -17.08
CA GLY A 217 -13.44 22.89 -17.18
C GLY A 217 -14.64 23.47 -16.43
N THR A 218 -14.42 24.26 -15.37
CA THR A 218 -15.50 24.97 -14.68
C THR A 218 -15.91 26.20 -15.47
N LYS A 219 -14.97 27.02 -15.95
CA LYS A 219 -15.23 28.21 -16.79
C LYS A 219 -15.96 27.85 -18.09
N ALA A 220 -15.66 26.70 -18.70
CA ALA A 220 -16.32 26.21 -19.90
C ALA A 220 -17.84 25.95 -19.74
N LYS A 221 -18.36 25.88 -18.51
CA LYS A 221 -19.81 25.73 -18.24
C LYS A 221 -20.60 27.02 -18.45
N GLY A 222 -19.93 28.16 -18.68
CA GLY A 222 -20.56 29.44 -18.99
C GLY A 222 -21.23 30.08 -17.77
N ASN A 223 -22.50 29.73 -17.52
CA ASN A 223 -23.33 30.31 -16.45
C ASN A 223 -22.89 29.82 -15.06
N LEU A 224 -21.85 30.46 -14.54
CA LEU A 224 -21.27 30.13 -13.24
C LEU A 224 -22.15 30.66 -12.10
N ASN A 225 -22.46 29.79 -11.14
CA ASN A 225 -23.06 30.22 -9.87
C ASN A 225 -21.99 30.91 -8.99
N LYS A 226 -22.38 31.82 -8.09
CA LYS A 226 -21.54 32.45 -7.06
C LYS A 226 -20.63 31.45 -6.32
N ASN A 227 -21.12 30.24 -6.07
CA ASN A 227 -20.31 29.18 -5.45
C ASN A 227 -19.19 28.67 -6.36
N GLN A 228 -19.44 28.55 -7.66
CA GLN A 228 -18.44 28.14 -8.66
C GLN A 228 -17.41 29.25 -8.89
N GLU A 229 -17.82 30.52 -8.89
CA GLU A 229 -16.89 31.66 -8.94
C GLU A 229 -15.99 31.72 -7.69
N LYS A 230 -16.57 31.54 -6.49
CA LYS A 230 -15.79 31.43 -5.24
C LYS A 230 -14.81 30.28 -5.29
N PHE A 231 -15.22 29.14 -5.83
CA PHE A 231 -14.35 27.96 -6.00
C PHE A 231 -13.19 28.25 -6.95
N ILE A 232 -13.44 28.88 -8.11
CA ILE A 232 -12.39 29.31 -9.05
C ILE A 232 -11.41 30.26 -8.37
N ARG A 233 -11.90 31.33 -7.72
CA ARG A 233 -11.05 32.31 -7.03
C ARG A 233 -10.19 31.66 -5.94
N SER A 234 -10.74 30.68 -5.22
CA SER A 234 -9.99 29.93 -4.20
C SER A 234 -8.85 29.11 -4.80
N ARG A 235 -9.08 28.47 -5.95
CA ARG A 235 -8.06 27.69 -6.67
C ARG A 235 -7.00 28.60 -7.28
N GLU A 236 -7.38 29.70 -7.90
CA GLU A 236 -6.45 30.72 -8.43
C GLU A 236 -5.54 31.28 -7.32
N LYS A 237 -6.11 31.61 -6.15
CA LYS A 237 -5.31 31.99 -4.96
C LYS A 237 -4.37 30.87 -4.52
N THR A 238 -4.79 29.61 -4.61
CA THR A 238 -3.96 28.48 -4.22
C THR A 238 -2.77 28.31 -5.18
N ILE A 239 -2.97 28.48 -6.49
CA ILE A 239 -1.90 28.47 -7.50
C ILE A 239 -0.90 29.60 -7.20
N ALA A 240 -1.38 30.82 -6.95
CA ALA A 240 -0.50 31.95 -6.61
C ALA A 240 0.34 31.67 -5.35
N ARG A 241 -0.24 31.02 -4.33
CA ARG A 241 0.50 30.60 -3.12
C ARG A 241 1.52 29.48 -3.37
N MET A 242 1.31 28.65 -4.38
CA MET A 242 2.27 27.59 -4.75
C MET A 242 3.50 28.14 -5.48
N GLN A 243 3.40 29.33 -6.09
CA GLN A 243 4.55 30.04 -6.67
C GLN A 243 5.52 30.59 -5.62
N ASN A 244 5.12 30.60 -4.34
CA ASN A 244 5.99 30.89 -3.22
C ASN A 244 6.31 29.59 -2.46
N PRO A 245 7.29 28.78 -2.91
CA PRO A 245 7.60 27.50 -2.29
C PRO A 245 8.22 27.69 -0.89
N PHE A 246 8.11 26.65 -0.06
CA PHE A 246 8.83 26.62 1.21
C PHE A 246 10.36 26.56 0.95
N PRO A 247 11.18 27.17 1.82
CA PRO A 247 12.63 27.07 1.73
C PRO A 247 13.06 25.61 1.93
N ARG A 248 13.63 25.02 0.89
CA ARG A 248 14.11 23.62 0.88
C ARG A 248 15.58 23.56 0.45
N PRO A 249 16.36 22.60 0.96
CA PRO A 249 17.68 22.33 0.41
C PRO A 249 17.56 21.91 -1.07
N SER A 250 18.47 22.44 -1.89
CA SER A 250 18.60 21.99 -3.28
C SER A 250 19.25 20.61 -3.30
N ARG A 251 18.62 19.67 -4.01
CA ARG A 251 19.20 18.39 -4.39
C ARG A 251 18.66 18.01 -5.78
N PRO A 252 19.55 17.75 -6.75
CA PRO A 252 19.10 17.40 -8.09
C PRO A 252 18.23 16.14 -8.05
N LEU A 253 17.14 16.18 -8.80
CA LEU A 253 16.30 15.00 -9.01
C LEU A 253 17.13 13.91 -9.69
N TYR A 254 16.83 12.67 -9.35
CA TYR A 254 17.47 11.55 -10.02
C TYR A 254 17.13 11.57 -11.51
N GLN A 255 18.17 11.57 -12.35
CA GLN A 255 18.06 11.45 -13.80
C GLN A 255 18.83 10.21 -14.23
N GLY A 256 18.10 9.19 -14.67
CA GLY A 256 18.69 7.99 -15.23
C GLY A 256 19.00 8.14 -16.71
N GLN A 257 19.99 7.40 -17.19
CA GLN A 257 20.33 7.28 -18.60
C GLN A 257 19.21 6.53 -19.34
N PRO A 258 18.57 7.12 -20.36
CA PRO A 258 17.44 6.52 -21.06
C PRO A 258 17.74 5.15 -21.70
N THR A 259 19.02 4.91 -22.01
CA THR A 259 19.51 3.69 -22.66
C THR A 259 19.80 2.57 -21.67
N ILE A 260 19.88 2.85 -20.36
CA ILE A 260 20.20 1.85 -19.34
C ILE A 260 18.95 1.51 -18.55
N LEU A 261 18.66 0.22 -18.46
CA LEU A 261 17.54 -0.34 -17.68
C LEU A 261 18.02 -1.44 -16.74
N ALA A 262 17.30 -1.61 -15.64
CA ALA A 262 17.53 -2.68 -14.68
C ALA A 262 16.41 -3.72 -14.78
N GLY A 263 16.72 -4.97 -15.07
CA GLY A 263 15.76 -6.08 -15.02
C GLY A 263 15.94 -6.91 -13.75
N VAL A 264 14.86 -7.19 -13.03
CA VAL A 264 14.88 -8.11 -11.88
C VAL A 264 14.08 -9.36 -12.23
N SER A 265 14.73 -10.51 -12.32
CA SER A 265 14.03 -11.78 -12.50
C SER A 265 13.72 -12.45 -11.17
N TYR A 266 12.57 -13.09 -11.07
CA TYR A 266 12.18 -13.97 -9.97
C TYR A 266 12.40 -15.44 -10.33
N GLY A 267 12.94 -16.22 -9.41
CA GLY A 267 13.26 -17.64 -9.65
C GLY A 267 13.01 -18.53 -8.44
N LEU A 268 12.77 -19.82 -8.69
CA LEU A 268 12.42 -20.80 -7.65
C LEU A 268 13.53 -21.06 -6.64
N ASP A 269 14.78 -21.08 -7.09
CA ASP A 269 15.94 -21.35 -6.22
C ASP A 269 16.53 -20.09 -5.60
N ARG A 270 16.35 -18.94 -6.26
CA ARG A 270 16.90 -17.64 -5.86
C ARG A 270 15.82 -16.58 -6.04
N PRO A 271 15.47 -15.83 -4.97
CA PRO A 271 14.29 -14.98 -4.98
C PRO A 271 14.40 -13.81 -5.96
N ALA A 272 15.62 -13.32 -6.23
CA ALA A 272 15.86 -12.26 -7.20
C ALA A 272 17.24 -12.40 -7.86
N THR A 273 17.31 -12.05 -9.13
CA THR A 273 18.57 -11.78 -9.86
C THR A 273 18.39 -10.47 -10.62
N LEU A 274 19.36 -9.57 -10.50
CA LEU A 274 19.36 -8.27 -11.16
C LEU A 274 20.29 -8.30 -12.37
N ALA A 275 19.85 -7.72 -13.47
CA ALA A 275 20.65 -7.41 -14.65
C ALA A 275 20.58 -5.91 -14.94
N ILE A 276 21.71 -5.27 -15.21
CA ILE A 276 21.77 -3.93 -15.76
C ILE A 276 22.09 -4.07 -17.24
N VAL A 277 21.27 -3.51 -18.11
CA VAL A 277 21.34 -3.72 -19.56
C VAL A 277 21.35 -2.38 -20.26
N ASP A 278 22.28 -2.24 -21.20
CA ASP A 278 22.25 -1.18 -22.19
C ASP A 278 21.40 -1.65 -23.37
N ILE A 279 20.28 -0.96 -23.60
CA ILE A 279 19.32 -1.29 -24.64
C ILE A 279 19.92 -1.10 -26.03
N THR A 280 20.81 -0.11 -26.21
CA THR A 280 21.36 0.22 -27.54
C THR A 280 22.23 -0.91 -28.07
N THR A 281 23.01 -1.52 -27.18
CA THR A 281 23.87 -2.66 -27.50
C THR A 281 23.17 -4.00 -27.29
N GLY A 282 22.05 -4.02 -26.57
CA GLY A 282 21.35 -5.23 -26.15
C GLY A 282 22.21 -6.13 -25.23
N LYS A 283 23.25 -5.57 -24.60
CA LYS A 283 24.19 -6.30 -23.74
C LYS A 283 24.00 -5.93 -22.27
N ALA A 284 24.12 -6.91 -21.40
CA ALA A 284 24.14 -6.67 -19.97
C ALA A 284 25.48 -6.09 -19.55
N ILE A 285 25.45 -4.90 -18.94
CA ILE A 285 26.61 -4.25 -18.31
C ILE A 285 27.04 -5.08 -17.10
N THR A 286 26.07 -5.54 -16.30
CA THR A 286 26.39 -6.37 -15.13
C THR A 286 25.23 -7.23 -14.68
N TYR A 287 25.56 -8.33 -14.00
CA TYR A 287 24.60 -9.16 -13.29
C TYR A 287 24.91 -9.17 -11.80
N ARG A 288 23.87 -9.20 -10.98
CA ARG A 288 23.96 -9.37 -9.53
C ARG A 288 23.04 -10.50 -9.09
N SER A 289 23.65 -11.58 -8.64
CA SER A 289 22.94 -12.65 -7.94
C SER A 289 22.48 -12.21 -6.56
N ILE A 290 21.51 -12.91 -5.97
CA ILE A 290 21.06 -12.65 -4.61
C ILE A 290 22.20 -12.65 -3.57
N ARG A 291 23.25 -13.47 -3.77
CA ARG A 291 24.42 -13.50 -2.89
C ARG A 291 25.23 -12.22 -2.99
N GLN A 292 25.38 -11.68 -4.21
CA GLN A 292 26.05 -10.40 -4.43
C GLN A 292 25.21 -9.21 -3.96
N LEU A 293 23.88 -9.28 -4.05
CA LEU A 293 22.98 -8.23 -3.56
C LEU A 293 22.98 -8.14 -2.03
N LEU A 294 22.96 -9.29 -1.34
CA LEU A 294 22.90 -9.32 0.13
C LEU A 294 24.27 -9.22 0.80
N GLY A 295 25.36 -9.61 0.12
CA GLY A 295 26.70 -9.66 0.71
C GLY A 295 26.72 -10.52 1.97
N ASP A 296 27.21 -9.97 3.07
CA ASP A 296 27.28 -10.63 4.38
C ASP A 296 25.89 -11.05 4.92
N ASN A 297 24.85 -10.30 4.56
CA ASN A 297 23.47 -10.61 4.95
C ASN A 297 22.92 -11.85 4.23
N TYR A 298 23.64 -12.45 3.29
CA TYR A 298 23.22 -13.68 2.62
C TYR A 298 23.00 -14.84 3.60
N GLN A 299 23.73 -14.87 4.72
CA GLN A 299 23.53 -15.87 5.78
C GLN A 299 22.11 -15.83 6.37
N LEU A 300 21.49 -14.65 6.43
CA LEU A 300 20.12 -14.48 6.90
C LEU A 300 19.12 -15.18 5.99
N LEU A 301 19.37 -15.20 4.67
CA LEU A 301 18.55 -15.92 3.71
C LEU A 301 18.59 -17.43 3.95
N ASN A 302 19.77 -17.98 4.22
CA ASN A 302 19.92 -19.41 4.55
C ASN A 302 19.20 -19.75 5.85
N ARG A 303 19.33 -18.90 6.87
CA ARG A 303 18.61 -19.05 8.14
C ARG A 303 17.08 -19.02 7.95
N TYR A 304 16.60 -18.12 7.08
CA TYR A 304 15.19 -18.04 6.73
C TYR A 304 14.68 -19.31 6.04
N ARG A 305 15.43 -19.86 5.08
CA ARG A 305 15.09 -21.11 4.38
C ARG A 305 14.99 -22.31 5.34
N LEU A 306 15.98 -22.47 6.22
CA LEU A 306 15.97 -23.53 7.24
C LEU A 306 14.76 -23.40 8.16
N ARG A 307 14.39 -22.17 8.55
CA ARG A 307 13.21 -21.92 9.38
C ARG A 307 11.91 -22.26 8.66
N GLN A 308 11.79 -21.92 7.38
CA GLN A 308 10.62 -22.28 6.56
C GLN A 308 10.44 -23.80 6.47
N GLN A 309 11.52 -24.55 6.26
CA GLN A 309 11.49 -26.02 6.24
C GLN A 309 11.08 -26.60 7.61
N ARG A 310 11.68 -26.11 8.71
CA ARG A 310 11.30 -26.54 10.07
C ARG A 310 9.84 -26.23 10.39
N ASN A 311 9.36 -25.06 9.98
CA ASN A 311 7.96 -24.67 10.17
C ASN A 311 7.01 -25.53 9.33
N ALA A 312 7.36 -25.86 8.09
CA ALA A 312 6.58 -26.77 7.25
C ALA A 312 6.49 -28.17 7.89
N HIS A 313 7.59 -28.71 8.39
CA HIS A 313 7.61 -30.00 9.09
C HIS A 313 6.76 -29.97 10.37
N ARG A 314 6.88 -28.91 11.18
CA ARG A 314 6.03 -28.70 12.37
C ARG A 314 4.55 -28.60 12.03
N ARG A 315 4.18 -27.87 10.97
CA ARG A 315 2.79 -27.76 10.48
C ARG A 315 2.25 -29.13 10.10
N HIS A 316 3.00 -29.91 9.33
CA HIS A 316 2.61 -31.27 8.94
C HIS A 316 2.39 -32.18 10.17
N ASN A 317 3.31 -32.14 11.14
CA ASN A 317 3.17 -32.96 12.35
C ASN A 317 2.00 -32.52 13.23
N ARG A 318 1.71 -31.21 13.32
CA ARG A 318 0.54 -30.69 14.05
C ARG A 318 -0.77 -31.06 13.37
N GLN A 319 -0.84 -30.96 12.04
CA GLN A 319 -1.99 -31.42 11.25
C GLN A 319 -2.29 -32.91 11.49
N ARG A 320 -1.27 -33.76 11.47
CA ARG A 320 -1.42 -35.20 11.79
C ARG A 320 -1.93 -35.46 13.21
N LYS A 321 -1.68 -34.54 14.15
CA LYS A 321 -2.09 -34.64 15.56
C LYS A 321 -3.38 -33.86 15.87
N GLY A 322 -4.07 -33.29 14.88
CA GLY A 322 -5.26 -32.46 15.09
C GLY A 322 -5.01 -31.17 15.89
N ALA A 323 -3.76 -30.72 16.00
CA ALA A 323 -3.38 -29.57 16.82
C ALA A 323 -3.47 -28.23 16.06
N ALA A 324 -3.60 -27.12 16.80
CA ALA A 324 -3.67 -25.77 16.23
C ALA A 324 -2.43 -25.42 15.37
N ASN A 325 -2.68 -24.98 14.13
CA ASN A 325 -1.66 -24.75 13.11
C ASN A 325 -1.10 -23.32 13.05
N GLN A 326 -1.32 -22.52 14.10
CA GLN A 326 -0.77 -21.18 14.18
C GLN A 326 0.74 -21.27 14.47
N ILE A 327 1.54 -21.19 13.40
CA ILE A 327 2.99 -20.99 13.49
C ILE A 327 3.28 -19.61 12.95
N GLN A 328 3.63 -18.69 13.85
CA GLN A 328 4.00 -17.34 13.47
C GLN A 328 5.33 -17.37 12.70
N GLU A 329 5.31 -16.85 11.47
CA GLU A 329 6.52 -16.63 10.71
C GLU A 329 7.22 -15.39 11.26
N SER A 330 8.53 -15.47 11.49
CA SER A 330 9.28 -14.30 11.95
C SER A 330 9.32 -13.22 10.89
N ASN A 331 9.34 -11.96 11.32
CA ASN A 331 9.55 -10.77 10.48
C ASN A 331 10.87 -10.78 9.67
N LEU A 332 11.71 -11.80 9.82
CA LEU A 332 12.93 -12.02 9.03
C LEU A 332 12.67 -12.02 7.52
N GLY A 333 11.54 -12.57 7.05
CA GLY A 333 11.21 -12.55 5.62
C GLY A 333 11.01 -11.13 5.10
N GLU A 334 10.24 -10.32 5.82
CA GLU A 334 10.01 -8.91 5.48
C GLU A 334 11.29 -8.08 5.57
N TYR A 335 12.12 -8.35 6.57
CA TYR A 335 13.42 -7.70 6.72
C TYR A 335 14.35 -8.02 5.53
N LEU A 336 14.39 -9.28 5.09
CA LEU A 336 15.13 -9.68 3.90
C LEU A 336 14.61 -8.99 2.64
N ASP A 337 13.28 -8.86 2.48
CA ASP A 337 12.71 -8.12 1.35
C ASP A 337 13.17 -6.65 1.33
N CYS A 338 13.22 -6.00 2.50
CA CYS A 338 13.77 -4.65 2.62
C CYS A 338 15.25 -4.57 2.24
N LEU A 339 16.07 -5.55 2.64
CA LEU A 339 17.49 -5.60 2.27
C LEU A 339 17.69 -5.82 0.77
N ILE A 340 16.92 -6.73 0.17
CA ILE A 340 16.97 -7.01 -1.28
C ILE A 340 16.54 -5.77 -2.05
N ALA A 341 15.42 -5.14 -1.67
CA ALA A 341 14.94 -3.93 -2.32
C ALA A 341 15.95 -2.79 -2.25
N LYS A 342 16.54 -2.55 -1.07
CA LYS A 342 17.60 -1.55 -0.88
C LYS A 342 18.81 -1.85 -1.77
N ALA A 343 19.25 -3.10 -1.84
CA ALA A 343 20.38 -3.50 -2.69
C ALA A 343 20.09 -3.27 -4.17
N VAL A 344 18.93 -3.74 -4.66
CA VAL A 344 18.51 -3.55 -6.07
C VAL A 344 18.50 -2.07 -6.44
N VAL A 345 17.85 -1.23 -5.63
CA VAL A 345 17.73 0.20 -5.89
C VAL A 345 19.09 0.91 -5.77
N SER A 346 19.97 0.47 -4.85
CA SER A 346 21.33 1.03 -4.74
C SER A 346 22.18 0.75 -5.97
N VAL A 347 22.11 -0.47 -6.52
CA VAL A 347 22.82 -0.84 -7.76
C VAL A 347 22.22 -0.07 -8.94
N ALA A 348 20.89 -0.03 -9.05
CA ALA A 348 20.19 0.74 -10.07
C ALA A 348 20.63 2.22 -10.09
N LYS A 349 20.71 2.84 -8.90
CA LYS A 349 21.17 4.22 -8.74
C LYS A 349 22.64 4.40 -9.16
N ALA A 350 23.52 3.47 -8.79
CA ALA A 350 24.95 3.55 -9.13
C ALA A 350 25.22 3.51 -10.63
N TYR A 351 24.41 2.76 -11.38
CA TYR A 351 24.48 2.68 -12.84
C TYR A 351 23.57 3.70 -13.55
N GLN A 352 22.96 4.63 -12.80
CA GLN A 352 22.05 5.64 -13.33
C GLN A 352 20.98 5.04 -14.26
N VAL A 353 20.34 3.93 -13.89
CA VAL A 353 19.29 3.33 -14.74
C VAL A 353 18.06 4.23 -14.84
N SER A 354 17.42 4.27 -16.01
CA SER A 354 16.19 5.05 -16.20
C SER A 354 14.96 4.40 -15.57
N SER A 355 14.79 3.08 -15.69
CA SER A 355 13.74 2.34 -14.99
C SER A 355 14.21 0.96 -14.49
N ILE A 356 13.47 0.45 -13.51
CA ILE A 356 13.57 -0.93 -13.04
C ILE A 356 12.35 -1.71 -13.58
N VAL A 357 12.62 -2.77 -14.33
CA VAL A 357 11.61 -3.68 -14.87
C VAL A 357 11.47 -4.88 -13.95
N LEU A 358 10.25 -5.08 -13.44
CA LEU A 358 9.88 -6.21 -12.59
C LEU A 358 8.99 -7.21 -13.36
N PRO A 359 8.95 -8.48 -12.96
CA PRO A 359 8.06 -9.46 -13.55
C PRO A 359 6.61 -9.15 -13.19
N ASP A 360 5.70 -9.26 -14.16
CA ASP A 360 4.27 -9.32 -13.88
C ASP A 360 3.95 -10.55 -13.01
N LEU A 361 3.24 -10.31 -11.91
CA LEU A 361 2.90 -11.33 -10.94
C LEU A 361 1.76 -12.25 -11.41
N GLY A 362 0.98 -11.83 -12.41
CA GLY A 362 -0.19 -12.58 -12.90
C GLY A 362 0.12 -14.00 -13.34
N ASN A 363 1.30 -14.23 -13.93
CA ASN A 363 1.72 -15.52 -14.48
C ASN A 363 2.72 -16.29 -13.61
N ILE A 364 2.96 -15.87 -12.36
CA ILE A 364 3.98 -16.51 -11.51
C ILE A 364 3.64 -17.97 -11.20
N ARG A 365 2.35 -18.30 -11.02
CA ARG A 365 1.94 -19.68 -10.73
C ARG A 365 2.23 -20.60 -11.91
N GLU A 366 1.88 -20.17 -13.12
CA GLU A 366 2.16 -20.90 -14.35
C GLU A 366 3.66 -20.98 -14.62
N MET A 367 4.42 -19.91 -14.33
CA MET A 367 5.88 -19.91 -14.41
C MET A 367 6.51 -20.95 -13.49
N VAL A 368 6.06 -20.99 -12.24
CA VAL A 368 6.52 -21.96 -11.24
C VAL A 368 6.19 -23.37 -11.70
N GLU A 369 4.99 -23.59 -12.21
CA GLU A 369 4.53 -24.90 -12.68
C GLU A 369 5.30 -25.39 -13.91
N ALA A 370 5.48 -24.54 -14.91
CA ALA A 370 6.26 -24.84 -16.11
C ALA A 370 7.73 -25.12 -15.78
N GLU A 371 8.36 -24.34 -14.90
CA GLU A 371 9.76 -24.57 -14.52
C GLU A 371 9.93 -25.86 -13.70
N VAL A 372 8.99 -26.17 -12.80
CA VAL A 372 8.97 -27.44 -12.06
C VAL A 372 8.82 -28.62 -13.01
N GLN A 373 7.89 -28.54 -13.96
CA GLN A 373 7.58 -29.62 -14.90
C GLN A 373 8.74 -29.85 -15.87
N ALA A 374 9.32 -28.80 -16.45
CA ALA A 374 10.48 -28.89 -17.31
C ALA A 374 11.68 -29.55 -16.60
N ARG A 375 11.91 -29.23 -15.31
CA ARG A 375 12.95 -29.90 -14.50
C ARG A 375 12.63 -31.37 -14.22
N ALA A 376 11.36 -31.73 -14.06
CA ALA A 376 10.95 -33.11 -13.85
C ALA A 376 11.20 -33.95 -15.10
N GLU A 377 10.81 -33.44 -16.27
CA GLU A 377 11.01 -34.07 -17.58
C GLU A 377 12.50 -34.25 -17.93
N GLN A 378 13.33 -33.24 -17.63
CA GLN A 378 14.78 -33.33 -17.82
C GLN A 378 15.46 -34.37 -16.90
N ARG A 379 14.95 -34.54 -15.68
CA ARG A 379 15.54 -35.46 -14.68
C ARG A 379 15.07 -36.90 -14.88
N ILE A 380 13.80 -37.08 -15.25
CA ILE A 380 13.14 -38.38 -15.36
C ILE A 380 12.53 -38.46 -16.75
N VAL A 381 13.27 -39.06 -17.68
CA VAL A 381 12.85 -39.18 -19.08
C VAL A 381 11.83 -40.31 -19.22
N GLY A 382 10.67 -40.03 -19.81
CA GLY A 382 9.68 -41.05 -20.20
C GLY A 382 8.84 -41.70 -19.08
N TYR A 383 9.06 -41.36 -17.81
CA TYR A 383 8.28 -41.91 -16.68
C TYR A 383 7.44 -40.83 -15.99
N GLU A 384 6.17 -40.71 -16.41
CA GLU A 384 5.25 -39.63 -15.98
C GLU A 384 4.97 -39.62 -14.47
N GLU A 385 4.76 -40.78 -13.85
CA GLU A 385 4.49 -40.84 -12.40
C GLU A 385 5.70 -40.38 -11.58
N GLY A 386 6.90 -40.77 -12.01
CA GLY A 386 8.15 -40.30 -11.41
C GLY A 386 8.34 -38.79 -11.58
N GLN A 387 8.01 -38.24 -12.75
CA GLN A 387 8.00 -36.80 -12.98
C GLN A 387 7.03 -36.08 -12.03
N ARG A 388 5.81 -36.60 -11.86
CA ARG A 388 4.81 -36.03 -10.94
C ARG A 388 5.28 -36.09 -9.48
N GLN A 389 5.88 -37.20 -9.06
CA GLN A 389 6.40 -37.35 -7.70
C GLN A 389 7.59 -36.41 -7.45
N TYR A 390 8.50 -36.31 -8.41
CA TYR A 390 9.61 -35.35 -8.37
C TYR A 390 9.10 -33.90 -8.32
N ALA A 391 8.16 -33.53 -9.19
CA ALA A 391 7.56 -32.19 -9.20
C ALA A 391 6.92 -31.84 -7.85
N LYS A 392 6.24 -32.79 -7.22
CA LYS A 392 5.63 -32.61 -5.88
C LYS A 392 6.70 -32.41 -4.80
N GLN A 393 7.75 -33.23 -4.78
CA GLN A 393 8.86 -33.11 -3.82
C GLN A 393 9.63 -31.79 -4.03
N TYR A 394 9.88 -31.44 -5.28
CA TYR A 394 10.60 -30.23 -5.65
C TYR A 394 9.81 -28.95 -5.31
N ARG A 395 8.48 -28.91 -5.54
CA ARG A 395 7.62 -27.81 -5.06
C ARG A 395 7.66 -27.66 -3.54
N ALA A 396 7.80 -28.77 -2.80
CA ALA A 396 7.91 -28.74 -1.35
C ALA A 396 9.30 -28.26 -0.86
N SER A 397 10.36 -28.46 -1.65
CA SER A 397 11.72 -28.04 -1.31
C SER A 397 12.04 -26.60 -1.71
N VAL A 398 11.39 -26.08 -2.75
CA VAL A 398 11.50 -24.69 -3.23
C VAL A 398 11.00 -23.69 -2.18
N HIS A 399 11.62 -22.50 -2.16
CA HIS A 399 11.27 -21.47 -1.20
C HIS A 399 9.89 -20.85 -1.46
N ARG A 400 9.11 -20.65 -0.39
CA ARG A 400 7.79 -19.98 -0.43
C ARG A 400 7.95 -18.47 -0.28
N TRP A 401 8.60 -17.83 -1.26
CA TRP A 401 8.79 -16.38 -1.25
C TRP A 401 7.51 -15.65 -1.68
N SER A 402 7.21 -14.52 -1.04
CA SER A 402 6.13 -13.63 -1.48
C SER A 402 6.70 -12.60 -2.45
N TYR A 403 6.61 -12.89 -3.75
CA TYR A 403 7.09 -11.96 -4.78
C TYR A 403 6.28 -10.66 -4.82
N GLY A 404 4.99 -10.70 -4.48
CA GLY A 404 4.19 -9.48 -4.34
C GLY A 404 4.76 -8.54 -3.29
N ARG A 405 5.09 -9.06 -2.10
CA ARG A 405 5.71 -8.27 -1.04
C ARG A 405 7.07 -7.72 -1.45
N LEU A 406 7.90 -8.52 -2.13
CA LEU A 406 9.20 -8.05 -2.63
C LEU A 406 9.04 -6.95 -3.69
N THR A 407 8.12 -7.12 -4.65
CA THR A 407 7.78 -6.12 -5.67
C THR A 407 7.37 -4.80 -5.03
N GLU A 408 6.47 -4.84 -4.03
CA GLU A 408 6.02 -3.64 -3.31
C GLU A 408 7.19 -2.93 -2.59
N LYS A 409 8.11 -3.69 -1.98
CA LYS A 409 9.30 -3.10 -1.33
C LYS A 409 10.23 -2.45 -2.34
N ILE A 410 10.46 -3.07 -3.50
CA ILE A 410 11.27 -2.48 -4.58
C ILE A 410 10.61 -1.21 -5.11
N GLN A 411 9.31 -1.26 -5.41
CA GLN A 411 8.53 -0.11 -5.88
C GLN A 411 8.59 1.06 -4.89
N SER A 412 8.38 0.78 -3.60
CA SER A 412 8.44 1.79 -2.54
C SER A 412 9.83 2.42 -2.43
N GLN A 413 10.90 1.64 -2.49
CA GLN A 413 12.28 2.14 -2.43
C GLN A 413 12.69 2.91 -3.69
N ALA A 414 12.27 2.45 -4.87
CA ALA A 414 12.55 3.12 -6.15
C ALA A 414 11.83 4.47 -6.22
N ALA A 415 10.56 4.52 -5.80
CA ALA A 415 9.76 5.75 -5.75
C ALA A 415 10.37 6.82 -4.83
N GLN A 416 10.98 6.43 -3.71
CA GLN A 416 11.67 7.37 -2.80
C GLN A 416 12.85 8.10 -3.47
N ILE A 417 13.47 7.50 -4.48
CA ILE A 417 14.62 8.08 -5.20
C ILE A 417 14.19 8.69 -6.55
N GLY A 418 12.98 8.36 -7.03
CA GLY A 418 12.48 8.82 -8.33
C GLY A 418 12.86 7.91 -9.50
N ILE A 419 13.18 6.63 -9.25
CA ILE A 419 13.40 5.64 -10.31
C ILE A 419 12.04 5.05 -10.72
N MET A 420 11.71 5.12 -12.02
CA MET A 420 10.48 4.55 -12.54
C MET A 420 10.51 3.02 -12.45
N VAL A 421 9.38 2.41 -12.12
CA VAL A 421 9.23 0.94 -12.10
C VAL A 421 8.19 0.52 -13.12
N GLU A 422 8.55 -0.46 -13.93
CA GLU A 422 7.70 -1.04 -14.98
C GLU A 422 7.48 -2.52 -14.72
N GLN A 423 6.46 -3.08 -15.36
CA GLN A 423 6.18 -4.51 -15.32
C GLN A 423 6.24 -5.08 -16.73
N ALA A 424 6.87 -6.24 -16.86
CA ALA A 424 6.94 -6.98 -18.11
C ALA A 424 6.77 -8.48 -17.87
N LYS A 425 6.40 -9.22 -18.92
CA LYS A 425 6.24 -10.67 -18.83
C LYS A 425 7.61 -11.33 -18.76
N GLN A 426 7.85 -12.11 -17.71
CA GLN A 426 9.08 -12.90 -17.60
C GLN A 426 8.96 -14.18 -18.42
N MET A 427 9.99 -14.50 -19.21
CA MET A 427 10.07 -15.80 -19.88
C MET A 427 10.27 -16.95 -18.89
N PHE A 428 9.69 -18.10 -19.20
CA PHE A 428 9.70 -19.29 -18.35
C PHE A 428 11.03 -20.05 -18.43
N GLN A 429 11.66 -20.04 -19.60
CA GLN A 429 12.91 -20.75 -19.89
C GLN A 429 14.15 -19.85 -19.76
N GLY A 430 15.31 -20.47 -19.67
CA GLY A 430 16.61 -19.79 -19.59
C GLY A 430 17.13 -19.58 -18.17
N THR A 431 18.37 -19.11 -18.08
CA THR A 431 19.03 -18.82 -16.81
C THR A 431 18.40 -17.60 -16.13
N PRO A 432 18.50 -17.42 -14.79
CA PRO A 432 18.00 -16.21 -14.13
C PRO A 432 18.58 -14.92 -14.71
N GLN A 433 19.82 -14.96 -15.23
CA GLN A 433 20.46 -13.83 -15.90
C GLN A 433 19.78 -13.50 -17.24
N GLU A 434 19.52 -14.52 -18.06
CA GLU A 434 18.76 -14.37 -19.31
C GLU A 434 17.34 -13.87 -19.04
N LYS A 435 16.65 -14.42 -18.05
CA LYS A 435 15.32 -13.97 -17.64
C LYS A 435 15.32 -12.47 -17.29
N ALA A 436 16.31 -12.03 -16.50
CA ALA A 436 16.44 -10.64 -16.11
C ALA A 436 16.76 -9.71 -17.30
N LYS A 437 17.64 -10.16 -18.21
CA LYS A 437 17.95 -9.42 -19.44
C LYS A 437 16.74 -9.31 -20.36
N ASN A 438 16.02 -10.40 -20.55
CA ASN A 438 14.90 -10.47 -21.47
C ASN A 438 13.70 -9.64 -21.01
N LEU A 439 13.49 -9.51 -19.69
CA LEU A 439 12.51 -8.58 -19.12
C LEU A 439 12.75 -7.13 -19.59
N VAL A 440 14.01 -6.70 -19.62
CA VAL A 440 14.37 -5.37 -20.11
C VAL A 440 14.03 -5.22 -21.59
N THR A 441 14.39 -6.20 -22.41
CA THR A 441 14.09 -6.20 -23.85
C THR A 441 12.60 -6.11 -24.11
N GLU A 442 11.80 -6.90 -23.37
CA GLU A 442 10.35 -6.93 -23.50
C GLU A 442 9.74 -5.55 -23.14
N ALA A 443 10.11 -4.99 -22.00
CA ALA A 443 9.63 -3.68 -21.57
C ALA A 443 9.97 -2.57 -22.60
N TYR A 444 11.18 -2.61 -23.16
CA TYR A 444 11.58 -1.64 -24.18
C TYR A 444 10.78 -1.80 -25.48
N ASN A 445 10.49 -3.04 -25.90
CA ASN A 445 9.66 -3.31 -27.08
C ASN A 445 8.23 -2.84 -26.86
N SER A 446 7.65 -3.06 -25.67
CA SER A 446 6.31 -2.54 -25.32
C SER A 446 6.27 -1.02 -25.39
N ARG A 447 7.29 -0.31 -24.88
CA ARG A 447 7.40 1.16 -25.01
C ARG A 447 7.42 1.64 -26.46
N LYS A 448 8.07 0.90 -27.36
CA LYS A 448 8.10 1.24 -28.80
C LYS A 448 6.71 1.10 -29.42
N GLN A 449 5.98 0.03 -29.08
CA GLN A 449 4.63 -0.20 -29.60
C GLN A 449 3.63 0.86 -29.11
N GLU A 450 3.72 1.28 -27.85
CA GLU A 450 2.88 2.35 -27.29
C GLU A 450 3.14 3.73 -27.92
N LYS A 451 4.36 4.00 -28.39
CA LYS A 451 4.70 5.27 -29.07
C LYS A 451 4.29 5.30 -30.55
N SER A 452 4.04 4.14 -31.15
CA SER A 452 3.61 4.01 -32.54
C SER A 452 2.08 3.89 -32.70
N SER A 453 1.35 3.89 -31.58
CA SER A 453 -0.12 3.92 -31.51
C SER A 453 -0.59 5.29 -31.04
#